data_AF-A0A842MLW7-F1
#
_entry.id   AF-A0A842MLW7-F1
#
_cell.length_a   1.000
_cell.length_b   1.000
_cell.length_c   1.000
_cell.angle_alpha   90.00
_cell.angle_beta   90.00
_cell.angle_gamma   90.00
#
_symmetry.space_group_name_H-M   'P 1'
#
loop_
_entity.id
_entity.type
_entity.pdbx_description
1 polymer ?
#
loop_
_entity_poly.entity_id
_entity_poly.type
_entity_poly.pdbx_seq_one_letter_code
_entity_poly.pdbx_strand_id
1 'polypeptide(L)'
;MVSIKIPEDVYRELVLRIPEGERSNFIREAIMEKLERTPRPDKLLELEQRLVKLEREFSKVRKYLADLEVLSYRRGQINPHSFCRDNIDRKIIDYLMHYRGATTPELASYIKVNRWLILNRLRKLEKTSKKMLGKPIVEYYAGEKDGKKRAWWINEELLEGET
;
A
#
# COMPACT_ATOMS: atom_id res chain seq x y z
N MET A 1 -5.73 6.31 44.87
CA MET A 1 -5.85 4.84 45.03
C MET A 1 -6.66 4.33 43.86
N VAL A 2 -6.07 3.51 42.99
CA VAL A 2 -6.78 2.91 41.84
C VAL A 2 -7.08 1.47 42.22
N SER A 3 -8.35 1.07 42.15
CA SER A 3 -8.83 -0.29 42.44
C SER A 3 -9.31 -0.90 41.14
N ILE A 4 -8.88 -2.12 40.83
CA ILE A 4 -9.31 -2.86 39.65
C ILE A 4 -9.81 -4.24 40.06
N LYS A 5 -10.92 -4.68 39.45
CA LYS A 5 -11.39 -6.05 39.60
C LYS A 5 -10.64 -6.92 38.60
N ILE A 6 -10.06 -8.00 39.08
CA ILE A 6 -9.39 -9.00 38.25
C ILE A 6 -10.22 -10.28 38.24
N PRO A 7 -10.16 -11.05 37.14
CA PRO A 7 -10.74 -12.39 37.09
C PRO A 7 -10.18 -13.31 38.19
N GLU A 8 -11.03 -14.19 38.70
CA GLU A 8 -10.73 -15.08 39.83
C GLU A 8 -9.59 -16.08 39.52
N ASP A 9 -9.53 -16.58 38.29
CA ASP A 9 -8.47 -17.45 37.78
C ASP A 9 -7.10 -16.75 37.81
N VAL A 10 -7.06 -15.49 37.36
CA VAL A 10 -5.83 -14.67 37.38
C VAL A 10 -5.40 -14.37 38.82
N TYR A 11 -6.35 -14.10 39.72
CA TYR A 11 -6.05 -13.88 41.13
C TYR A 11 -5.42 -15.12 41.78
N ARG A 12 -5.97 -16.32 41.52
CA ARG A 12 -5.43 -17.58 42.05
C ARG A 12 -3.99 -17.82 41.60
N GLU A 13 -3.67 -17.57 40.32
CA GLU A 13 -2.30 -17.66 39.84
C GLU A 13 -1.36 -16.67 40.53
N LEU A 14 -1.80 -15.43 40.73
CA LEU A 14 -1.02 -14.40 41.42
C LEU A 14 -0.72 -14.79 42.87
N VAL A 15 -1.70 -15.35 43.59
CA VAL A 15 -1.53 -15.82 44.97
C VAL A 15 -0.52 -16.96 45.06
N LEU A 16 -0.51 -17.88 44.08
CA LEU A 16 0.42 -19.02 44.05
C LEU A 16 1.86 -18.61 43.73
N ARG A 17 2.05 -17.58 42.89
CA ARG A 17 3.37 -17.19 42.37
C ARG A 17 4.01 -16.02 43.13
N ILE A 18 3.23 -15.23 43.88
CA ILE A 18 3.69 -13.98 44.48
C ILE A 18 3.39 -13.93 45.98
N PRO A 19 4.40 -13.65 46.81
CA PRO A 19 4.24 -13.50 48.25
C PRO A 19 3.15 -12.49 48.64
N GLU A 20 2.53 -12.75 49.79
CA GLU A 20 1.57 -11.82 50.39
C GLU A 20 2.26 -10.49 50.74
N GLY A 21 1.65 -9.36 50.38
CA GLY A 21 2.24 -8.03 50.52
C GLY A 21 2.93 -7.47 49.28
N GLU A 22 3.45 -8.32 48.38
CA GLU A 22 4.19 -7.86 47.17
C GLU A 22 3.32 -7.73 45.91
N ARG A 23 2.12 -8.33 45.92
CA ARG A 23 1.22 -8.43 44.76
C ARG A 23 0.91 -7.07 44.12
N SER A 24 0.70 -6.04 44.95
CA SER A 24 0.44 -4.67 44.48
C SER A 24 1.65 -4.04 43.78
N ASN A 25 2.87 -4.36 44.23
CA ASN A 25 4.09 -3.86 43.61
C ASN A 25 4.34 -4.59 42.29
N PHE A 26 4.19 -5.93 42.27
CA PHE A 26 4.30 -6.73 41.06
C PHE A 26 3.38 -6.23 39.93
N ILE A 27 2.09 -5.98 40.24
CA ILE A 27 1.14 -5.46 39.23
C ILE A 27 1.58 -4.07 38.73
N ARG A 28 2.06 -3.21 39.63
CA ARG A 28 2.52 -1.87 39.27
C ARG A 28 3.75 -1.92 38.36
N GLU A 29 4.72 -2.78 38.67
CA GLU A 29 5.92 -2.99 37.86
C GLU A 29 5.57 -3.55 36.48
N ALA A 30 4.71 -4.58 36.41
CA ALA A 30 4.26 -5.15 35.15
C ALA A 30 3.52 -4.12 34.27
N ILE A 31 2.70 -3.25 34.87
CA ILE A 31 2.03 -2.15 34.15
C ILE A 31 3.05 -1.14 33.65
N MET A 32 4.02 -0.74 34.48
CA MET A 32 5.07 0.20 34.09
C MET A 32 5.93 -0.35 32.95
N GLU A 33 6.38 -1.60 33.05
CA GLU A 33 7.12 -2.29 31.98
C GLU A 33 6.32 -2.34 30.67
N LYS A 34 5.02 -2.64 30.75
CA LYS A 34 4.14 -2.66 29.58
C LYS A 34 4.00 -1.28 28.95
N LEU A 35 3.84 -0.24 29.76
CA LEU A 35 3.71 1.15 29.30
C LEU A 35 5.01 1.68 28.69
N GLU A 36 6.17 1.32 29.24
CA GLU A 36 7.48 1.69 28.70
C GLU A 36 7.77 1.01 27.35
N ARG A 37 7.36 -0.25 27.19
CA ARG A 37 7.51 -0.99 25.93
C ARG A 37 6.47 -0.62 24.88
N THR A 38 5.39 0.04 25.25
CA THR A 38 4.35 0.46 24.30
C THR A 38 4.81 1.74 23.61
N PRO A 39 5.00 1.77 22.28
CA PRO A 39 5.38 2.98 21.57
C PRO A 39 4.31 4.05 21.82
N ARG A 40 4.74 5.26 22.23
CA ARG A 40 3.79 6.31 22.61
C ARG A 40 2.94 6.72 21.38
N PRO A 41 1.60 6.71 21.48
CA PRO A 41 0.72 6.97 20.33
C PRO A 41 0.93 8.34 19.67
N ASP A 42 1.27 9.35 20.45
CA ASP A 42 1.62 10.70 20.00
C ASP A 42 2.84 10.70 19.07
N LYS A 43 3.92 10.01 19.46
CA LYS A 43 5.14 9.88 18.66
C LYS A 43 4.89 9.08 17.39
N LEU A 44 4.06 8.03 17.47
CA LEU A 44 3.69 7.24 16.30
C LEU A 44 2.94 8.10 15.28
N LEU A 45 1.94 8.86 15.72
CA LEU A 45 1.18 9.76 14.87
C LEU A 45 2.07 10.85 14.25
N GLU A 46 3.00 11.42 15.03
CA GLU A 46 3.96 12.40 14.52
C GLU A 46 4.84 11.82 13.42
N LEU A 47 5.35 10.60 13.61
CA LEU A 47 6.16 9.90 12.62
C LEU A 47 5.37 9.63 11.34
N GLU A 48 4.12 9.16 11.45
CA GLU A 48 3.22 8.96 10.30
C GLU A 48 3.01 10.26 9.52
N GLN A 49 2.75 11.37 10.23
CA GLN A 49 2.56 12.68 9.60
C GLN A 49 3.82 13.16 8.87
N ARG A 50 5.01 12.97 9.47
CA ARG A 50 6.30 13.28 8.85
C ARG A 50 6.53 12.43 7.59
N LEU A 51 6.21 11.13 7.64
CA LEU A 51 6.30 10.21 6.49
C LEU A 51 5.41 10.67 5.34
N VAL A 52 4.14 11.00 5.63
CA VAL A 52 3.18 11.49 4.63
C VAL A 52 3.63 12.82 4.01
N LYS A 53 4.29 13.69 4.79
CA LYS A 53 4.88 14.93 4.26
C LYS A 53 6.05 14.63 3.32
N LEU A 54 6.97 13.75 3.74
CA LEU A 54 8.13 13.34 2.96
C LEU A 54 7.70 12.71 1.62
N GLU A 55 6.71 11.81 1.64
CA GLU A 55 6.17 11.22 0.42
C GLU A 55 5.60 12.26 -0.54
N ARG A 56 4.90 13.27 -0.02
CA ARG A 56 4.34 14.35 -0.84
C ARG A 56 5.43 15.19 -1.48
N GLU A 57 6.47 15.55 -0.73
CA GLU A 57 7.62 16.30 -1.25
C GLU A 57 8.38 15.49 -2.30
N PHE A 58 8.63 14.22 -2.04
CA PHE A 58 9.28 13.33 -3.00
C PHE A 58 8.48 13.15 -4.28
N SER A 59 7.14 13.09 -4.18
CA SER A 59 6.25 13.05 -5.35
C SER A 59 6.34 14.34 -6.18
N LYS A 60 6.50 15.51 -5.54
CA LYS A 60 6.70 16.78 -6.25
C LYS A 60 8.05 16.80 -6.97
N VAL A 61 9.12 16.35 -6.32
CA VAL A 61 10.45 16.23 -6.94
C VAL A 61 10.38 15.31 -8.16
N ARG A 62 9.78 14.12 -8.03
CA ARG A 62 9.59 13.19 -9.16
C ARG A 62 8.78 13.82 -10.29
N LYS A 63 7.71 14.56 -9.98
CA LYS A 63 6.92 15.27 -10.99
C LYS A 63 7.78 16.30 -11.73
N TYR A 64 8.51 17.16 -11.02
CA TYR A 64 9.36 18.16 -11.67
C TYR A 64 10.46 17.53 -12.52
N LEU A 65 11.07 16.45 -12.06
CA LEU A 65 12.06 15.72 -12.85
C LEU A 65 11.44 15.05 -14.09
N ALA A 66 10.17 14.64 -14.06
CA ALA A 66 9.43 14.14 -15.22
C ALA A 66 9.11 15.28 -16.20
N ASP A 67 8.60 16.40 -15.69
CA ASP A 67 8.21 17.58 -16.48
C ASP A 67 9.43 18.20 -17.19
N LEU A 68 10.63 18.10 -16.60
CA LEU A 68 11.90 18.54 -17.20
C LEU A 68 12.50 17.52 -18.18
N GLU A 69 11.86 16.36 -18.40
CA GLU A 69 12.41 15.22 -19.13
C GLU A 69 13.77 14.71 -18.59
N VAL A 70 14.21 15.19 -17.42
CA VAL A 70 15.42 14.75 -16.72
C VAL A 70 15.24 13.35 -16.12
N LEU A 71 14.01 12.91 -15.89
CA LEU A 71 13.67 11.49 -15.64
C LEU A 71 13.82 10.60 -16.88
N SER A 72 14.48 11.05 -17.93
CA SER A 72 15.05 10.17 -18.96
C SER A 72 16.06 9.16 -18.39
N TYR A 73 16.41 9.22 -17.10
CA TYR A 73 17.50 8.44 -16.51
C TYR A 73 17.08 7.49 -15.36
N ARG A 74 16.21 6.53 -15.67
CA ARG A 74 16.44 5.11 -15.37
C ARG A 74 15.84 4.28 -16.51
N ARG A 75 16.58 4.15 -17.61
CA ARG A 75 16.46 3.01 -18.55
C ARG A 75 16.84 1.73 -17.79
N GLY A 76 15.95 1.30 -16.92
CA GLY A 76 16.04 0.08 -16.14
C GLY A 76 14.64 -0.47 -16.06
N GLN A 77 14.40 -1.57 -16.77
CA GLN A 77 13.21 -2.41 -16.80
C GLN A 77 12.29 -2.18 -15.58
N ILE A 78 11.29 -1.31 -15.73
CA ILE A 78 10.32 -1.10 -14.65
C ILE A 78 9.43 -2.33 -14.65
N ASN A 79 9.62 -3.20 -13.65
CA ASN A 79 8.74 -4.35 -13.47
C ASN A 79 7.35 -3.86 -13.04
N PRO A 80 6.30 -3.95 -13.88
CA PRO A 80 4.96 -3.45 -13.54
C PRO A 80 4.33 -4.23 -12.38
N HIS A 81 4.80 -5.46 -12.13
CA HIS A 81 4.37 -6.26 -11.00
C HIS A 81 4.78 -5.67 -9.64
N SER A 82 5.78 -4.77 -9.59
CA SER A 82 6.16 -4.07 -8.36
C SER A 82 5.04 -3.19 -7.80
N PHE A 83 4.05 -2.82 -8.62
CA PHE A 83 2.88 -2.04 -8.22
C PHE A 83 1.67 -2.89 -7.81
N CYS A 84 1.76 -4.22 -7.96
CA CYS A 84 0.67 -5.13 -7.65
C CYS A 84 0.59 -5.38 -6.14
N ARG A 85 -0.62 -5.26 -5.57
CA ARG A 85 -0.86 -5.58 -4.16
C ARG A 85 -1.11 -7.06 -3.92
N ASP A 86 -1.83 -7.69 -4.84
CA ASP A 86 -2.31 -9.05 -4.72
C ASP A 86 -2.39 -9.73 -6.09
N ASN A 87 -2.93 -10.95 -6.10
CA ASN A 87 -3.03 -11.77 -7.31
C ASN A 87 -4.00 -11.18 -8.35
N ILE A 88 -4.98 -10.35 -7.95
CA ILE A 88 -5.88 -9.71 -8.91
C ILE A 88 -5.11 -8.65 -9.69
N ASP A 89 -4.36 -7.80 -8.98
CA ASP A 89 -3.53 -6.78 -9.63
C ASP A 89 -2.50 -7.44 -10.57
N ARG A 90 -1.89 -8.56 -10.15
CA ARG A 90 -0.92 -9.30 -10.99
C ARG A 90 -1.58 -9.81 -12.28
N LYS A 91 -2.74 -10.45 -12.20
CA LYS A 91 -3.49 -10.92 -13.38
C LYS A 91 -3.93 -9.78 -14.31
N ILE A 92 -4.29 -8.61 -13.77
CA ILE A 92 -4.61 -7.43 -14.58
C ILE A 92 -3.38 -7.01 -15.38
N ILE A 93 -2.22 -6.90 -14.72
CA ILE A 93 -0.96 -6.52 -15.35
C ILE A 93 -0.54 -7.55 -16.39
N ASP A 94 -0.57 -8.85 -16.07
CA ASP A 94 -0.23 -9.94 -17.02
C ASP A 94 -1.07 -9.83 -18.30
N TYR A 95 -2.39 -9.63 -18.14
CA TYR A 95 -3.29 -9.47 -19.27
C TYR A 95 -2.92 -8.24 -20.11
N LEU A 96 -2.68 -7.10 -19.47
CA LEU A 96 -2.35 -5.87 -20.18
C LEU A 96 -0.96 -5.90 -20.82
N MET A 97 0.00 -6.62 -20.24
CA MET A 97 1.31 -6.85 -20.86
C MET A 97 1.19 -7.72 -22.11
N HIS A 98 0.31 -8.74 -22.09
CA HIS A 98 0.14 -9.64 -23.22
C HIS A 98 -0.69 -9.04 -24.35
N TYR A 99 -1.79 -8.35 -24.02
CA TYR A 99 -2.76 -7.83 -25.01
C TYR A 99 -2.66 -6.32 -25.25
N ARG A 100 -1.73 -5.63 -24.59
CA ARG A 100 -1.47 -4.17 -24.63
C ARG A 100 -2.62 -3.24 -24.18
N GLY A 101 -3.86 -3.71 -24.20
CA GLY A 101 -5.02 -3.00 -23.68
C GLY A 101 -6.26 -3.85 -23.47
N ALA A 102 -7.16 -3.39 -22.61
CA ALA A 102 -8.39 -4.09 -22.27
C ALA A 102 -9.48 -3.15 -21.79
N THR A 103 -10.74 -3.47 -22.09
CA THR A 103 -11.86 -2.79 -21.44
C THR A 103 -12.09 -3.34 -20.03
N THR A 104 -12.71 -2.55 -19.14
CA THR A 104 -13.05 -3.01 -17.78
C THR A 104 -13.91 -4.28 -17.80
N PRO A 105 -14.92 -4.42 -18.69
CA PRO A 105 -15.67 -5.66 -18.85
C PRO A 105 -14.83 -6.86 -19.29
N GLU A 106 -13.89 -6.70 -20.23
CA GLU A 106 -13.01 -7.79 -20.67
C GLU A 106 -12.18 -8.36 -19.52
N LEU A 107 -11.53 -7.48 -18.75
CA LEU A 107 -10.73 -7.88 -17.58
C LEU A 107 -11.59 -8.55 -16.51
N ALA A 108 -12.80 -8.04 -16.26
CA ALA A 108 -13.73 -8.63 -15.31
C ALA A 108 -14.12 -10.06 -15.71
N SER A 109 -14.42 -10.28 -17.00
CA SER A 109 -14.74 -11.61 -17.54
C SER A 109 -13.55 -12.56 -17.49
N TYR A 110 -12.35 -12.11 -17.86
CA TYR A 110 -11.14 -12.92 -17.86
C TYR A 110 -10.73 -13.36 -16.44
N ILE A 111 -10.72 -12.42 -15.50
CA ILE A 111 -10.29 -12.68 -14.11
C ILE A 111 -11.41 -13.32 -13.28
N LYS A 112 -12.65 -13.32 -13.79
CA LYS A 112 -13.86 -13.80 -13.11
C LYS A 112 -14.16 -13.05 -11.81
N VAL A 113 -14.09 -11.72 -11.87
CA VAL A 113 -14.41 -10.82 -10.75
C VAL A 113 -15.32 -9.69 -11.22
N ASN A 114 -15.98 -8.99 -10.30
CA ASN A 114 -16.90 -7.92 -10.68
C ASN A 114 -16.18 -6.69 -11.28
N ARG A 115 -16.88 -5.97 -12.18
CA ARG A 115 -16.35 -4.81 -12.92
C ARG A 115 -15.91 -3.65 -12.02
N TRP A 116 -16.62 -3.44 -10.91
CA TRP A 116 -16.32 -2.36 -9.97
C TRP A 116 -14.97 -2.56 -9.28
N LEU A 117 -14.66 -3.81 -8.89
CA LEU A 117 -13.38 -4.18 -8.31
C LEU A 117 -12.24 -3.93 -9.30
N ILE A 118 -12.38 -4.40 -10.54
CA ILE A 118 -11.39 -4.17 -11.61
C ILE A 118 -11.15 -2.68 -11.83
N LEU A 119 -12.22 -1.88 -11.96
CA LEU A 119 -12.12 -0.44 -12.15
C LEU A 119 -11.34 0.24 -11.01
N ASN A 120 -11.62 -0.16 -9.77
CA ASN A 120 -10.91 0.36 -8.60
C ASN A 120 -9.44 -0.06 -8.57
N ARG A 121 -9.11 -1.29 -8.99
CA ARG A 121 -7.72 -1.74 -9.11
C ARG A 121 -6.96 -0.96 -10.16
N LEU A 122 -7.54 -0.78 -11.35
CA LEU A 122 -6.92 -0.02 -12.45
C LEU A 122 -6.65 1.42 -12.07
N ARG A 123 -7.64 2.13 -11.51
CA ARG A 123 -7.48 3.51 -10.99
C ARG A 123 -6.37 3.60 -9.95
N LYS A 124 -6.22 2.56 -9.11
CA LYS A 124 -5.19 2.53 -8.08
C LYS A 124 -3.81 2.28 -8.66
N LEU A 125 -3.69 1.36 -9.63
CA LEU A 125 -2.44 1.11 -10.35
C LEU A 125 -1.99 2.37 -11.09
N GLU A 126 -2.89 3.03 -11.82
CA GLU A 126 -2.67 4.31 -12.50
C GLU A 126 -2.17 5.39 -11.51
N LYS A 127 -2.91 5.63 -10.42
CA LYS A 127 -2.56 6.67 -9.46
C LYS A 127 -1.24 6.40 -8.73
N THR A 128 -1.02 5.15 -8.30
CA THR A 128 0.19 4.79 -7.55
C THR A 128 1.43 4.86 -8.43
N SER A 129 1.35 4.32 -9.64
CA SER A 129 2.46 4.38 -10.59
C SER A 129 2.76 5.80 -11.02
N LYS A 130 1.75 6.62 -11.32
CA LYS A 130 1.95 8.04 -11.63
C LYS A 130 2.61 8.81 -10.49
N LYS A 131 2.22 8.54 -9.23
CA LYS A 131 2.87 9.14 -8.05
C LYS A 131 4.34 8.72 -7.94
N MET A 132 4.66 7.46 -8.23
CA MET A 132 6.00 6.92 -8.08
C MET A 132 6.92 7.17 -9.30
N LEU A 133 6.42 7.20 -10.52
CA LEU A 133 7.24 7.26 -11.73
C LEU A 133 7.07 8.59 -12.49
N GLY A 134 6.11 9.43 -12.10
CA GLY A 134 5.70 10.60 -12.87
C GLY A 134 4.72 10.26 -14.01
N LYS A 135 4.82 9.05 -14.59
CA LYS A 135 3.91 8.50 -15.60
C LYS A 135 3.16 7.25 -15.08
N PRO A 136 1.90 7.02 -15.48
CA PRO A 136 1.19 5.80 -15.12
C PRO A 136 1.71 4.59 -15.89
N ILE A 137 1.73 3.41 -15.25
CA ILE A 137 1.99 2.12 -15.94
C ILE A 137 0.79 1.62 -16.71
N VAL A 138 -0.42 2.00 -16.27
CA VAL A 138 -1.68 1.67 -16.90
C VAL A 138 -2.52 2.93 -16.90
N GLU A 139 -3.08 3.30 -18.04
CA GLU A 139 -3.85 4.54 -18.22
C GLU A 139 -5.17 4.29 -18.93
N TYR A 140 -6.18 5.08 -18.59
CA TYR A 140 -7.47 5.04 -19.25
C TYR A 140 -7.51 5.97 -20.45
N TYR A 141 -7.89 5.45 -21.60
CA TYR A 141 -8.13 6.22 -22.81
C TYR A 141 -9.61 6.19 -23.18
N ALA A 142 -10.22 7.39 -23.24
CA ALA A 142 -11.65 7.55 -23.50
C ALA A 142 -12.03 7.39 -24.99
N GLY A 143 -11.07 7.50 -25.91
CA GLY A 143 -11.27 7.35 -27.34
C GLY A 143 -11.28 5.88 -27.78
N GLU A 144 -11.07 5.68 -29.08
CA GLU A 144 -10.91 4.37 -29.70
C GLU A 144 -9.43 4.14 -30.03
N LYS A 145 -8.88 3.01 -29.59
CA LYS A 145 -7.52 2.55 -29.90
C LYS A 145 -7.57 1.03 -30.06
N ASP A 146 -6.92 0.49 -31.08
CA ASP A 146 -6.92 -0.93 -31.49
C ASP A 146 -8.30 -1.61 -31.42
N GLY A 147 -9.34 -0.92 -31.93
CA GLY A 147 -10.72 -1.42 -31.96
C GLY A 147 -11.43 -1.47 -30.60
N LYS A 148 -10.80 -0.96 -29.53
CA LYS A 148 -11.39 -0.86 -28.18
C LYS A 148 -11.72 0.59 -27.84
N LYS A 149 -12.96 0.84 -27.44
CA LYS A 149 -13.42 2.14 -26.92
C LYS A 149 -13.35 2.16 -25.41
N ARG A 150 -12.92 3.30 -24.83
CA ARG A 150 -12.96 3.51 -23.36
C ARG A 150 -12.22 2.39 -22.60
N ALA A 151 -10.98 2.17 -22.98
CA ALA A 151 -10.17 1.04 -22.53
C ALA A 151 -8.97 1.50 -21.68
N TRP A 152 -8.36 0.53 -21.02
CA TRP A 152 -7.15 0.69 -20.25
C TRP A 152 -5.96 0.13 -21.02
N TRP A 153 -4.86 0.86 -21.04
CA TRP A 153 -3.68 0.55 -21.84
C TRP A 153 -2.46 0.50 -20.96
N ILE A 154 -1.55 -0.43 -21.25
CA ILE A 154 -0.25 -0.43 -20.61
C ILE A 154 0.64 0.62 -21.28
N ASN A 155 1.45 1.31 -20.49
CA ASN A 155 2.39 2.29 -21.01
C ASN A 155 3.65 1.59 -21.50
N GLU A 156 3.73 1.40 -22.82
CA GLU A 156 4.80 0.63 -23.48
C GLU A 156 6.16 1.31 -23.39
N GLU A 157 6.20 2.65 -23.31
CA GLU A 157 7.43 3.41 -23.08
C GLU A 157 8.14 3.02 -21.76
N LEU A 158 7.39 2.48 -20.80
CA LEU A 158 7.93 2.01 -19.52
C LEU A 158 8.36 0.53 -19.56
N LEU A 159 7.95 -0.21 -20.60
CA LEU A 159 8.21 -1.64 -20.78
C LEU A 159 9.35 -1.91 -21.76
N GLU A 160 9.47 -1.09 -22.81
CA GLU A 160 10.42 -1.28 -23.89
C GLU A 160 11.70 -0.49 -23.61
N GLY A 161 12.76 -1.24 -23.29
CA GLY A 161 14.12 -0.74 -23.19
C GLY A 161 15.02 -1.60 -24.06
N GLU A 162 14.80 -1.61 -25.38
CA GLU A 162 15.71 -2.21 -26.35
C GLU A 162 15.40 -1.68 -27.76
N THR A 163 16.20 -0.73 -28.23
CA THR A 163 16.88 -0.80 -29.53
C THR A 163 18.16 0.01 -29.46
#